data_AF-A0A934NRG4-F1
#
_entry.id   AF-A0A934NRG4-F1
#
_cell.length_a   1.000
_cell.length_b   1.000
_cell.length_c   1.000
_cell.angle_alpha   90.00
_cell.angle_beta   90.00
_cell.angle_gamma   90.00
#
_symmetry.space_group_name_H-M   'P 1'
#
loop_
_entity.id
_entity.type
_entity.pdbx_description
1 polymer ?
#
loop_
_entity_poly.entity_id
_entity_poly.type
_entity_poly.pdbx_seq_one_letter_code
_entity_poly.pdbx_strand_id
1 'polypeptide(L)'
;MTLSVRERIGAVAWILIAGYFVAEAVVVAALPKTYNAATSSISSLGEIHCTGDICSPLPDLMNWAFMVTGILVAVGAFGLKNLLPPGRRSNIVLALLAVTAISCTATGFVPIDTDESLHQIVAIPTFIARNAALALLIRPIYTQWRHFGILTAAACVTGTLGTLAIVVTDLPFGVVERVALYPFSVWAVVAGVAASVMSSSARPLTPARQPTAPG
;
A
#
# COMPACT_ATOMS: atom_id res chain seq x y z
N MET A 1 -23.49 6.65 -9.11
CA MET A 1 -23.56 5.29 -8.54
C MET A 1 -23.08 5.39 -7.10
N THR A 2 -23.89 4.99 -6.11
CA THR A 2 -23.48 5.00 -4.70
C THR A 2 -22.67 3.74 -4.41
N LEU A 3 -21.51 3.87 -3.76
CA LEU A 3 -20.74 2.69 -3.33
C LEU A 3 -21.58 1.84 -2.37
N SER A 4 -21.53 0.53 -2.58
CA SER A 4 -21.99 -0.45 -1.60
C SER A 4 -21.19 -0.34 -0.30
N VAL A 5 -21.75 -0.84 0.81
CA VAL A 5 -21.05 -0.89 2.11
C VAL A 5 -19.68 -1.57 1.97
N ARG A 6 -19.62 -2.65 1.19
CA ARG A 6 -18.38 -3.40 0.93
C ARG A 6 -17.31 -2.54 0.24
N GLU A 7 -17.69 -1.77 -0.77
CA GLU A 7 -16.75 -0.91 -1.48
C GLU A 7 -16.31 0.28 -0.62
N ARG A 8 -17.19 0.82 0.24
CA ARG A 8 -16.82 1.84 1.24
C ARG A 8 -15.77 1.32 2.22
N ILE A 9 -15.98 0.11 2.75
CA ILE A 9 -15.00 -0.55 3.62
C ILE A 9 -13.67 -0.71 2.88
N GLY A 10 -13.71 -1.15 1.62
CA GLY A 10 -12.49 -1.32 0.83
C GLY A 10 -11.75 -0.02 0.56
N ALA A 11 -12.48 1.05 0.24
CA ALA A 11 -11.92 2.38 0.02
C ALA A 11 -11.28 2.95 1.29
N VAL A 12 -11.98 2.87 2.43
CA VAL A 12 -11.45 3.29 3.74
C VAL A 12 -10.22 2.47 4.13
N ALA A 13 -10.25 1.15 3.92
CA ALA A 13 -9.12 0.29 4.24
C ALA A 13 -7.84 0.73 3.49
N TRP A 14 -7.94 1.01 2.19
CA TRP A 14 -6.80 1.50 1.42
C TRP A 14 -6.37 2.93 1.78
N ILE A 15 -7.29 3.81 2.20
CA ILE A 15 -6.92 5.12 2.75
C ILE A 15 -6.10 4.97 4.04
N LEU A 16 -6.50 4.04 4.93
CA LEU A 16 -5.83 3.80 6.20
C LEU A 16 -4.41 3.24 6.06
N ILE A 17 -4.01 2.77 4.87
CA ILE A 17 -2.60 2.43 4.58
C ILE A 17 -1.71 3.66 4.79
N ALA A 18 -2.22 4.89 4.71
CA ALA A 18 -1.47 6.10 5.07
C ALA A 18 -0.90 6.06 6.50
N GLY A 19 -1.53 5.31 7.41
CA GLY A 19 -1.05 5.10 8.78
C GLY A 19 0.34 4.44 8.85
N TYR A 20 0.73 3.66 7.83
CA TYR A 20 2.07 3.12 7.69
C TYR A 20 3.15 4.22 7.71
N PHE A 21 2.96 5.28 6.93
CA PHE A 21 3.94 6.37 6.86
C PHE A 21 4.01 7.17 8.16
N VAL A 22 2.88 7.29 8.86
CA VAL A 22 2.83 7.92 10.18
C VAL A 22 3.60 7.08 11.19
N ALA A 23 3.37 5.77 11.22
CA ALA A 23 4.11 4.86 12.09
C ALA A 23 5.62 4.93 11.79
N GLU A 24 6.02 4.80 10.53
CA GLU A 24 7.43 4.89 10.13
C GLU A 24 8.06 6.23 10.59
N ALA A 25 7.41 7.36 10.32
CA ALA A 25 7.91 8.67 10.72
C ALA A 25 8.04 8.82 12.24
N VAL A 26 7.10 8.27 13.02
CA VAL A 26 7.15 8.28 14.49
C VAL A 26 8.33 7.45 15.01
N VAL A 27 8.54 6.25 14.48
CA VAL A 27 9.67 5.40 14.90
C VAL A 27 11.00 6.03 14.50
N VAL A 28 11.11 6.59 13.28
CA VAL A 28 12.29 7.33 12.83
C VAL A 28 12.60 8.54 13.70
N ALA A 29 11.58 9.31 14.08
CA ALA A 29 11.77 10.48 14.94
C ALA A 29 12.22 10.11 16.36
N ALA A 30 11.93 8.90 16.82
CA ALA A 30 12.31 8.40 18.14
C ALA A 30 13.69 7.72 18.16
N LEU A 31 14.29 7.41 17.00
CA LEU A 31 15.52 6.64 16.88
C LEU A 31 16.79 7.43 17.27
N PRO A 32 17.83 6.75 17.82
CA PRO A 32 19.17 7.32 17.97
C PRO A 32 19.78 7.72 16.62
N LYS A 33 20.83 8.56 16.67
CA LYS A 33 21.53 9.10 15.48
C LYS A 33 22.16 8.05 14.54
N THR A 34 22.16 6.77 14.91
CA THR A 34 22.75 5.66 14.15
C THR A 34 21.87 5.20 12.99
N TYR A 35 20.55 5.44 13.05
CA TYR A 35 19.65 5.15 11.93
C TYR A 35 19.78 6.21 10.82
N ASN A 36 19.99 5.76 9.57
CA ASN A 36 20.02 6.63 8.41
C ASN A 36 19.04 6.12 7.35
N ALA A 37 17.94 6.85 7.12
CA ALA A 37 16.92 6.46 6.14
C ALA A 37 17.45 6.28 4.70
N ALA A 38 18.62 6.82 4.36
CA ALA A 38 19.21 6.59 3.05
C ALA A 38 19.84 5.19 2.93
N THR A 39 20.43 4.67 3.99
CA THR A 39 21.26 3.45 3.95
C THR A 39 20.65 2.30 4.73
N SER A 40 19.95 2.57 5.82
CA SER A 40 19.32 1.58 6.69
C SER A 40 17.97 1.11 6.13
N SER A 41 17.69 -0.18 6.32
CA SER A 41 16.40 -0.76 5.96
C SER A 41 15.26 -0.12 6.75
N ILE A 42 14.07 -0.10 6.19
CA ILE A 42 12.81 0.15 6.89
C ILE A 42 12.58 -0.94 7.94
N SER A 43 12.88 -2.21 7.63
CA SER A 43 12.70 -3.31 8.56
C SER A 43 13.53 -3.17 9.83
N SER A 44 14.63 -2.40 9.80
CA SER A 44 15.41 -2.08 10.99
C SER A 44 14.65 -1.26 12.05
N LEU A 45 13.57 -0.56 11.66
CA LEU A 45 12.65 0.07 12.61
C LEU A 45 11.82 -0.95 13.39
N GLY A 46 11.78 -2.20 12.95
CA GLY A 46 11.08 -3.30 13.61
C GLY A 46 11.98 -4.20 14.46
N GLU A 47 13.29 -3.90 14.58
CA GLU A 47 14.23 -4.76 15.32
C GLU A 47 13.89 -4.78 16.82
N ILE A 48 13.65 -5.98 17.37
CA ILE A 48 13.22 -6.14 18.77
C ILE A 48 14.40 -6.30 19.74
N HIS A 49 15.58 -6.66 19.22
CA HIS A 49 16.84 -6.62 19.95
C HIS A 49 17.69 -5.44 19.49
N CYS A 50 18.58 -4.99 20.36
CA CYS A 50 19.66 -4.07 19.97
C CYS A 50 20.74 -4.87 19.25
N THR A 51 20.70 -4.90 17.92
CA THR A 51 21.70 -5.54 17.07
C THR A 51 22.66 -4.51 16.47
N GLY A 52 23.93 -4.56 16.87
CA GLY A 52 24.94 -3.59 16.44
C GLY A 52 24.62 -2.17 16.92
N ASP A 53 24.59 -1.22 15.99
CA ASP A 53 24.34 0.20 16.29
C ASP A 53 22.86 0.60 16.22
N ILE A 54 21.97 -0.30 15.80
CA ILE A 54 20.53 -0.03 15.69
C ILE A 54 19.80 -0.59 16.91
N CYS A 55 19.01 0.28 17.54
CA CYS A 55 18.08 -0.08 18.62
C CYS A 55 16.75 0.60 18.33
N SER A 56 15.77 -0.14 17.81
CA SER A 56 14.45 0.46 17.58
C SER A 56 13.78 0.82 18.91
N PRO A 57 13.31 2.06 19.10
CA PRO A 57 12.65 2.49 20.32
C PRO A 57 11.20 2.00 20.40
N LEU A 58 10.60 1.67 19.24
CA LEU A 58 9.19 1.33 19.09
C LEU A 58 9.00 0.19 18.08
N PRO A 59 9.66 -0.97 18.28
CA PRO A 59 9.66 -2.05 17.29
C PRO A 59 8.25 -2.61 17.04
N ASP A 60 7.44 -2.71 18.11
CA ASP A 60 6.05 -3.15 18.01
C ASP A 60 5.26 -2.26 17.06
N LEU A 61 5.42 -0.93 17.13
CA LEU A 61 4.68 0.00 16.27
C LEU A 61 4.99 -0.25 14.80
N MET A 62 6.26 -0.47 14.45
CA MET A 62 6.65 -0.73 13.07
C MET A 62 6.16 -2.10 12.58
N ASN A 63 6.34 -3.14 13.39
CA ASN A 63 5.93 -4.50 13.06
C ASN A 63 4.40 -4.59 12.90
N TRP A 64 3.63 -3.97 13.81
CA TRP A 64 2.18 -3.83 13.66
C TRP A 64 1.79 -3.03 12.42
N ALA A 65 2.55 -1.99 12.05
CA ALA A 65 2.29 -1.23 10.83
C ALA A 65 2.41 -2.11 9.58
N PHE A 66 3.40 -3.00 9.50
CA PHE A 66 3.49 -3.99 8.41
C PHE A 66 2.30 -4.95 8.41
N MET A 67 1.95 -5.50 9.57
CA MET A 67 0.83 -6.43 9.73
C MET A 67 -0.50 -5.82 9.29
N VAL A 68 -0.82 -4.65 9.85
CA VAL A 68 -2.05 -3.93 9.56
C VAL A 68 -2.09 -3.51 8.09
N THR A 69 -0.97 -3.05 7.52
CA THR A 69 -0.91 -2.71 6.08
C THR A 69 -1.25 -3.90 5.20
N GLY A 70 -0.70 -5.09 5.48
CA GLY A 70 -1.04 -6.31 4.75
C GLY A 70 -2.53 -6.65 4.82
N ILE A 71 -3.13 -6.57 6.01
CA ILE A 71 -4.57 -6.78 6.22
C ILE A 71 -5.39 -5.76 5.44
N LEU A 72 -5.03 -4.47 5.49
CA LEU A 72 -5.73 -3.39 4.78
C LEU A 72 -5.65 -3.57 3.25
N VAL A 73 -4.51 -4.05 2.72
CA VAL A 73 -4.37 -4.40 1.30
C VAL A 73 -5.39 -5.46 0.91
N ALA A 74 -5.52 -6.55 1.69
CA ALA A 74 -6.50 -7.60 1.43
C ALA A 74 -7.94 -7.07 1.50
N VAL A 75 -8.29 -6.36 2.57
CA VAL A 75 -9.64 -5.79 2.78
C VAL A 75 -10.02 -4.87 1.62
N GLY A 76 -9.12 -3.98 1.19
CA GLY A 76 -9.41 -3.10 0.06
C GLY A 76 -9.46 -3.82 -1.28
N ALA A 77 -8.60 -4.81 -1.53
CA ALA A 77 -8.65 -5.63 -2.74
C ALA A 77 -9.98 -6.36 -2.89
N PHE A 78 -10.45 -7.03 -1.82
CA PHE A 78 -11.76 -7.70 -1.83
C PHE A 78 -12.93 -6.73 -1.84
N GLY A 79 -12.80 -5.61 -1.13
CA GLY A 79 -13.83 -4.57 -1.04
C GLY A 79 -14.13 -3.95 -2.40
N LEU A 80 -13.07 -3.62 -3.14
CA LEU A 80 -13.09 -2.93 -4.42
C LEU A 80 -13.07 -3.87 -5.64
N LYS A 81 -13.20 -5.18 -5.44
CA LYS A 81 -13.12 -6.18 -6.53
C LYS A 81 -14.07 -5.94 -7.70
N ASN A 82 -15.23 -5.30 -7.45
CA ASN A 82 -16.21 -4.98 -8.49
C ASN A 82 -15.80 -3.80 -9.36
N LEU A 83 -14.82 -3.00 -8.93
CA LEU A 83 -14.23 -1.92 -9.69
C LEU A 83 -13.06 -2.41 -10.57
N LEU A 84 -12.63 -3.65 -10.41
CA LEU A 84 -11.60 -4.27 -11.24
C LEU A 84 -12.18 -4.69 -12.61
N PRO A 85 -11.35 -4.72 -13.67
CA PRO A 85 -11.78 -5.20 -14.98
C PRO A 85 -12.29 -6.64 -14.91
N PRO A 86 -13.40 -6.99 -15.58
CA PRO A 86 -13.99 -8.32 -15.46
C PRO A 86 -13.11 -9.44 -16.04
N GLY A 87 -13.34 -10.67 -15.58
CA GLY A 87 -12.73 -11.90 -16.12
C GLY A 87 -11.43 -12.32 -15.43
N ARG A 88 -10.66 -13.19 -16.10
CA ARG A 88 -9.45 -13.86 -15.56
C ARG A 88 -8.41 -12.86 -15.03
N ARG A 89 -8.31 -11.67 -15.62
CA ARG A 89 -7.39 -10.62 -15.16
C ARG A 89 -7.68 -10.18 -13.72
N SER A 90 -8.96 -10.01 -13.35
CA SER A 90 -9.35 -9.64 -11.98
C SER A 90 -8.85 -10.68 -10.98
N ASN A 91 -9.06 -11.97 -11.28
CA ASN A 91 -8.64 -13.06 -10.40
C ASN A 91 -7.12 -13.08 -10.20
N ILE A 92 -6.35 -12.81 -11.26
CA ILE A 92 -4.88 -12.72 -11.15
C ILE A 92 -4.47 -11.52 -10.30
N VAL A 93 -5.07 -10.34 -10.51
CA VAL A 93 -4.80 -9.14 -9.70
C VAL A 93 -5.12 -9.43 -8.23
N LEU A 94 -6.28 -10.01 -7.93
CA LEU A 94 -6.68 -10.36 -6.57
C LEU A 94 -5.73 -11.37 -5.93
N ALA A 95 -5.28 -12.38 -6.68
CA ALA A 95 -4.30 -13.34 -6.18
C ALA A 95 -2.94 -12.67 -5.87
N LEU A 96 -2.47 -11.78 -6.72
CA LEU A 96 -1.22 -11.03 -6.50
C LEU A 96 -1.34 -10.07 -5.29
N LEU A 97 -2.48 -9.40 -5.13
CA LEU A 97 -2.74 -8.57 -3.96
C LEU A 97 -2.88 -9.41 -2.68
N ALA A 98 -3.41 -10.63 -2.77
CA ALA A 98 -3.44 -11.57 -1.64
C ALA A 98 -2.02 -12.02 -1.25
N VAL A 99 -1.15 -12.34 -2.22
CA VAL A 99 0.27 -12.63 -1.96
C VAL A 99 0.96 -11.44 -1.31
N THR A 100 0.71 -10.22 -1.82
CA THR A 100 1.22 -8.97 -1.23
C THR A 100 0.79 -8.82 0.23
N ALA A 101 -0.51 -9.03 0.50
CA ALA A 101 -1.08 -8.94 1.84
C ALA A 101 -0.48 -9.96 2.80
N ILE A 102 -0.38 -11.23 2.40
CA ILE A 102 0.18 -12.31 3.22
C ILE A 102 1.66 -12.02 3.51
N SER A 103 2.43 -11.68 2.49
CA SER A 103 3.85 -11.36 2.60
C SER A 103 4.11 -10.17 3.53
N CYS A 104 3.41 -9.06 3.32
CA CYS A 104 3.52 -7.88 4.19
C CYS A 104 3.12 -8.19 5.64
N THR A 105 2.08 -9.01 5.83
CA THR A 105 1.63 -9.38 7.18
C THR A 105 2.64 -10.27 7.88
N ALA A 106 3.15 -11.30 7.17
CA ALA A 106 4.16 -12.22 7.68
C ALA A 106 5.47 -11.50 8.03
N THR A 107 5.85 -10.47 7.25
CA THR A 107 7.05 -9.66 7.53
C THR A 107 6.99 -9.01 8.91
N GLY A 108 5.83 -8.51 9.34
CA GLY A 108 5.68 -7.93 10.68
C GLY A 108 5.69 -8.95 11.82
N PHE A 109 5.51 -10.25 11.53
CA PHE A 109 5.66 -11.32 12.53
C PHE A 109 7.09 -11.82 12.68
N VAL A 110 7.98 -11.49 11.74
CA VAL A 110 9.35 -11.98 11.71
C VAL A 110 10.28 -10.77 11.72
N PRO A 111 10.57 -10.12 12.87
CA PRO A 111 11.54 -9.04 12.92
C PRO A 111 12.89 -9.44 12.32
N ILE A 112 13.55 -8.54 11.57
CA ILE A 112 14.72 -8.88 10.76
C ILE A 112 15.92 -9.38 11.58
N ASP A 113 16.05 -8.93 12.82
CA ASP A 113 17.09 -9.32 13.78
C ASP A 113 16.86 -10.69 14.43
N THR A 114 15.67 -11.27 14.28
CA THR A 114 15.33 -12.58 14.87
C THR A 114 15.68 -13.75 13.96
N ASP A 115 15.38 -13.62 12.67
CA ASP A 115 15.72 -14.57 11.62
C ASP A 115 15.73 -13.81 10.28
N GLU A 116 16.91 -13.33 9.90
CA GLU A 116 17.10 -12.55 8.68
C GLU A 116 16.66 -13.35 7.44
N SER A 117 16.99 -14.65 7.38
CA SER A 117 16.67 -15.49 6.23
C SER A 117 15.17 -15.66 6.06
N LEU A 118 14.46 -15.98 7.15
CA LEU A 118 13.01 -16.10 7.14
C LEU A 118 12.35 -14.75 6.85
N HIS A 119 12.86 -13.65 7.42
CA HIS A 119 12.38 -12.29 7.13
C HIS A 119 12.43 -12.01 5.63
N GLN A 120 13.56 -12.28 4.97
CA GLN A 120 13.68 -12.09 3.52
C GLN A 120 12.71 -12.99 2.74
N ILE A 121 12.59 -14.27 3.11
CA ILE A 121 11.66 -15.21 2.46
C ILE A 121 10.21 -14.70 2.51
N VAL A 122 9.78 -14.17 3.65
CA VAL A 122 8.41 -13.67 3.81
C VAL A 122 8.21 -12.27 3.25
N ALA A 123 9.25 -11.44 3.17
CA ALA A 123 9.19 -10.06 2.69
C ALA A 123 9.28 -9.96 1.16
N ILE A 124 10.19 -10.68 0.51
CA ILE A 124 10.46 -10.59 -0.94
C ILE A 124 9.19 -10.71 -1.81
N PRO A 125 8.22 -11.59 -1.53
CA PRO A 125 7.02 -11.70 -2.37
C PRO A 125 6.24 -10.37 -2.51
N THR A 126 6.24 -9.50 -1.48
CA THR A 126 5.58 -8.18 -1.54
C THR A 126 6.24 -7.26 -2.58
N PHE A 127 7.56 -7.33 -2.75
CA PHE A 127 8.31 -6.53 -3.71
C PHE A 127 7.99 -6.86 -5.16
N ILE A 128 7.51 -8.07 -5.43
CA ILE A 128 7.22 -8.56 -6.78
C ILE A 128 5.72 -8.50 -7.06
N ALA A 129 4.91 -9.10 -6.18
CA ALA A 129 3.50 -9.37 -6.45
C ALA A 129 2.69 -8.07 -6.65
N ARG A 130 2.94 -7.04 -5.85
CA ARG A 130 2.23 -5.76 -5.96
C ARG A 130 2.52 -5.03 -7.27
N ASN A 131 3.78 -5.07 -7.73
CA ASN A 131 4.20 -4.44 -8.97
C ASN A 131 3.59 -5.16 -10.18
N ALA A 132 3.56 -6.50 -10.14
CA ALA A 132 2.84 -7.30 -11.13
C ALA A 132 1.32 -7.00 -11.14
N ALA A 133 0.71 -6.77 -9.97
CA ALA A 133 -0.69 -6.37 -9.89
C ALA A 133 -0.92 -5.00 -10.55
N LEU A 134 -0.08 -4.00 -10.26
CA LEU A 134 -0.15 -2.68 -10.90
C LEU A 134 0.01 -2.78 -12.42
N ALA A 135 0.97 -3.56 -12.92
CA ALA A 135 1.19 -3.76 -14.35
C ALA A 135 -0.08 -4.22 -15.09
N LEU A 136 -0.82 -5.15 -14.48
CA LEU A 136 -2.09 -5.65 -15.03
C LEU A 136 -3.23 -4.60 -14.99
N LEU A 137 -3.12 -3.60 -14.10
CA LEU A 137 -4.11 -2.55 -13.92
C LEU A 137 -3.86 -1.30 -14.78
N ILE A 138 -2.64 -1.09 -15.29
CA ILE A 138 -2.28 0.11 -16.09
C ILE A 138 -3.28 0.35 -17.22
N ARG A 139 -3.42 -0.60 -18.15
CA ARG A 139 -4.27 -0.40 -19.34
C ARG A 139 -5.75 -0.22 -18.98
N PRO A 140 -6.39 -1.08 -18.16
CA PRO A 140 -7.77 -0.89 -17.74
C PRO A 140 -8.03 0.49 -17.12
N ILE A 141 -7.19 0.89 -16.16
CA ILE A 141 -7.36 2.17 -15.47
C ILE A 141 -7.11 3.32 -16.45
N TYR A 142 -6.07 3.25 -17.29
CA TYR A 142 -5.77 4.30 -18.27
C TYR A 142 -6.91 4.53 -19.27
N THR A 143 -7.56 3.46 -19.72
CA THR A 143 -8.68 3.57 -20.68
C THR A 143 -9.93 4.22 -20.08
N GLN A 144 -10.13 4.15 -18.77
CA GLN A 144 -11.28 4.74 -18.10
C GLN A 144 -10.95 6.11 -17.47
N TRP A 145 -9.72 6.25 -16.96
CA TRP A 145 -9.23 7.44 -16.27
C TRP A 145 -7.75 7.64 -16.53
N ARG A 146 -7.45 8.40 -17.60
CA ARG A 146 -6.09 8.61 -18.12
C ARG A 146 -5.07 9.02 -17.04
N HIS A 147 -5.37 10.04 -16.24
CA HIS A 147 -4.44 10.54 -15.23
C HIS A 147 -4.13 9.50 -14.15
N PHE A 148 -5.14 8.77 -13.69
CA PHE A 148 -4.92 7.71 -12.71
C PHE A 148 -4.20 6.50 -13.31
N GLY A 149 -4.39 6.23 -14.61
CA GLY A 149 -3.62 5.23 -15.35
C GLY A 149 -2.14 5.58 -15.47
N ILE A 150 -1.81 6.87 -15.69
CA ILE A 150 -0.42 7.37 -15.68
C ILE A 150 0.20 7.20 -14.30
N LEU A 151 -0.53 7.56 -13.23
CA LEU A 151 -0.06 7.36 -11.85
C LEU A 151 0.19 5.87 -11.56
N THR A 152 -0.72 4.99 -12.01
CA THR A 152 -0.58 3.53 -11.86
C THR A 152 0.68 3.02 -12.57
N ALA A 153 0.93 3.50 -13.80
CA ALA A 153 2.14 3.15 -14.55
C ALA A 153 3.41 3.69 -13.88
N ALA A 154 3.39 4.93 -13.41
CA ALA A 154 4.52 5.53 -12.70
C ALA A 154 4.84 4.74 -11.42
N ALA A 155 3.82 4.39 -10.63
CA ALA A 155 3.99 3.58 -9.42
C ALA A 155 4.55 2.18 -9.74
N CYS A 156 4.04 1.52 -10.78
CA CYS A 156 4.53 0.23 -11.23
C CYS A 156 6.00 0.29 -11.68
N VAL A 157 6.36 1.28 -12.51
CA VAL A 157 7.71 1.42 -13.05
C VAL A 157 8.70 1.75 -11.93
N THR A 158 8.40 2.75 -11.11
CA THR A 158 9.27 3.15 -9.99
C THR A 158 9.45 2.02 -8.98
N GLY A 159 8.36 1.35 -8.58
CA GLY A 159 8.43 0.20 -7.69
C GLY A 159 9.23 -0.96 -8.27
N THR A 160 9.08 -1.25 -9.56
CA THR A 160 9.85 -2.32 -10.24
C THR A 160 11.33 -1.97 -10.34
N LEU A 161 11.66 -0.73 -10.72
CA LEU A 161 13.04 -0.26 -10.79
C LEU A 161 13.71 -0.26 -9.41
N GLY A 162 12.99 0.13 -8.37
CA GLY A 162 13.45 0.00 -6.98
C GLY A 162 13.77 -1.46 -6.64
N THR A 163 12.83 -2.38 -6.87
CA THR A 163 13.04 -3.82 -6.61
C THR A 163 14.25 -4.37 -7.38
N LEU A 164 14.43 -3.99 -8.65
CA LEU A 164 15.58 -4.43 -9.44
C LEU A 164 16.89 -3.84 -8.91
N ALA A 165 16.89 -2.56 -8.54
CA ALA A 165 18.08 -1.86 -8.05
C ALA A 165 18.63 -2.47 -6.75
N ILE A 166 17.80 -3.13 -5.93
CA ILE A 166 18.26 -3.90 -4.74
C ILE A 166 19.29 -4.97 -5.14
N VAL A 167 19.13 -5.57 -6.32
CA VAL A 167 19.92 -6.73 -6.75
C VAL A 167 21.09 -6.32 -7.65
N VAL A 168 20.96 -5.20 -8.39
CA VAL A 168 21.86 -4.88 -9.52
C VAL A 168 22.68 -3.61 -9.32
N THR A 169 22.54 -2.91 -8.19
CA THR A 169 23.23 -1.64 -7.94
C THR A 169 23.79 -1.54 -6.52
N ASP A 170 24.84 -0.75 -6.34
CA ASP A 170 25.39 -0.37 -5.03
C ASP A 170 24.78 0.94 -4.50
N LEU A 171 23.56 1.29 -4.94
CA LEU A 171 22.87 2.47 -4.44
C LEU A 171 22.52 2.32 -2.96
N PRO A 172 22.36 3.43 -2.21
CA PRO A 172 22.00 3.37 -0.80
C PRO A 172 20.73 2.52 -0.57
N PHE A 173 20.88 1.42 0.17
CA PHE A 173 19.84 0.39 0.29
C PHE A 173 18.51 0.96 0.79
N GLY A 174 18.54 1.76 1.85
CA GLY A 174 17.35 2.40 2.43
C GLY A 174 16.57 3.29 1.46
N VAL A 175 17.25 3.97 0.51
CA VAL A 175 16.59 4.72 -0.58
C VAL A 175 15.94 3.76 -1.56
N VAL A 176 16.68 2.76 -2.02
CA VAL A 176 16.22 1.83 -3.04
C VAL A 176 15.03 1.01 -2.54
N GLU A 177 15.08 0.55 -1.30
CA GLU A 177 14.01 -0.18 -0.64
C GLU A 177 12.73 0.67 -0.54
N ARG A 178 12.83 1.95 -0.18
CA ARG A 178 11.70 2.89 -0.17
C ARG A 178 11.14 3.14 -1.56
N VAL A 179 12.00 3.31 -2.57
CA VAL A 179 11.58 3.42 -3.98
C VAL A 179 10.87 2.14 -4.43
N ALA A 180 11.28 0.98 -3.95
CA ALA A 180 10.61 -0.28 -4.24
C ALA A 180 9.23 -0.35 -3.57
N LEU A 181 9.11 0.08 -2.30
CA LEU A 181 7.94 -0.12 -1.44
C LEU A 181 6.88 0.98 -1.50
N TYR A 182 7.27 2.25 -1.38
CA TYR A 182 6.35 3.38 -1.24
C TYR A 182 5.39 3.58 -2.41
N PRO A 183 5.79 3.40 -3.69
CA PRO A 183 4.91 3.75 -4.81
C PRO A 183 3.57 3.00 -4.79
N PHE A 184 3.59 1.72 -4.40
CA PHE A 184 2.35 0.94 -4.26
C PHE A 184 1.50 1.44 -3.08
N SER A 185 2.09 1.70 -1.92
CA SER A 185 1.34 2.19 -0.74
C SER A 185 0.69 3.55 -1.01
N VAL A 186 1.43 4.46 -1.65
CA VAL A 186 0.89 5.76 -2.11
C VAL A 186 -0.22 5.55 -3.14
N TRP A 187 -0.01 4.68 -4.13
CA TRP A 187 -1.03 4.36 -5.12
C TRP A 187 -2.30 3.81 -4.48
N ALA A 188 -2.19 2.91 -3.50
CA ALA A 188 -3.34 2.31 -2.81
C ALA A 188 -4.14 3.37 -2.05
N VAL A 189 -3.47 4.28 -1.32
CA VAL A 189 -4.12 5.41 -0.64
C VAL A 189 -4.87 6.28 -1.65
N VAL A 190 -4.24 6.65 -2.76
CA VAL A 190 -4.88 7.45 -3.82
C VAL A 190 -6.06 6.71 -4.44
N ALA A 191 -5.94 5.40 -4.66
CA ALA A 191 -7.02 4.55 -5.17
C ALA A 191 -8.23 4.51 -4.23
N GLY A 192 -8.00 4.43 -2.91
CA GLY A 192 -9.05 4.49 -1.90
C GLY A 192 -9.76 5.85 -1.86
N VAL A 193 -9.01 6.95 -1.97
CA VAL A 193 -9.58 8.31 -2.08
C VAL A 193 -10.41 8.44 -3.37
N ALA A 194 -9.85 8.02 -4.50
CA ALA A 194 -10.51 7.99 -5.80
C ALA A 194 -11.86 7.25 -5.76
N ALA A 195 -11.89 6.04 -5.19
CA ALA A 195 -13.11 5.26 -5.03
C ALA A 195 -14.15 6.03 -4.20
N SER A 196 -13.74 6.69 -3.12
CA SER A 196 -14.62 7.46 -2.24
C SER A 196 -15.22 8.70 -2.92
N VAL A 197 -14.44 9.42 -3.74
CA VAL A 197 -14.89 10.62 -4.47
C VAL A 197 -15.88 10.25 -5.59
N MET A 198 -15.64 9.17 -6.32
CA MET A 198 -16.56 8.67 -7.36
C MET A 198 -17.97 8.38 -6.81
N SER A 199 -18.10 8.07 -5.52
CA SER A 199 -19.40 7.90 -4.85
C SER A 199 -20.16 9.20 -4.60
N SER A 200 -19.46 10.31 -4.48
CA SER A 200 -19.98 11.57 -3.91
C SER A 200 -20.60 12.47 -4.97
N SER A 201 -20.10 12.43 -6.20
CA SER A 201 -20.60 13.21 -7.34
C SER A 201 -21.97 12.74 -7.89
N ALA A 202 -22.56 11.71 -7.29
CA ALA A 202 -23.86 11.15 -7.69
C ALA A 202 -25.00 11.51 -6.73
N ARG A 203 -24.81 12.45 -5.80
CA ARG A 203 -25.87 12.89 -4.88
C ARG A 203 -26.88 13.75 -5.68
N PRO A 204 -28.17 13.37 -5.78
CA PRO A 204 -29.17 14.22 -6.41
C PRO A 204 -29.28 15.53 -5.64
N LEU A 205 -29.26 16.66 -6.34
CA LEU A 205 -29.74 17.93 -5.81
C LEU A 205 -31.17 17.68 -5.30
N THR A 206 -31.40 17.93 -4.02
CA THR A 206 -32.73 17.84 -3.41
C THR A 206 -33.70 18.69 -4.25
N PRO A 207 -34.81 18.16 -4.78
CA PRO A 207 -35.76 18.97 -5.52
C PRO A 207 -36.27 20.08 -4.60
N ALA A 208 -36.13 21.33 -5.05
CA ALA A 208 -36.75 22.46 -4.36
C ALA A 208 -38.25 22.17 -4.20
N ARG A 209 -38.73 22.23 -2.96
CA ARG A 209 -40.14 22.06 -2.61
C ARG A 209 -40.95 23.08 -3.43
N GLN A 210 -41.77 22.61 -4.37
CA GLN A 210 -42.68 23.51 -5.10
C GLN A 210 -43.62 24.19 -4.10
N PRO A 211 -43.81 25.52 -4.16
CA PRO A 211 -44.83 26.20 -3.36
C PRO A 211 -46.20 25.66 -3.75
N THR A 212 -46.95 25.17 -2.77
CA THR A 212 -48.37 24.84 -2.93
C THR A 212 -49.12 26.11 -3.34
N ALA A 213 -49.84 26.07 -4.46
CA ALA A 213 -50.68 27.17 -4.92
C ALA A 213 -51.77 27.49 -3.88
N PRO A 214 -52.17 28.77 -3.72
CA PRO A 214 -53.30 29.13 -2.87
C PRO A 214 -54.63 28.76 -3.54
N GLY A 215 -55.57 28.26 -2.73
CA GLY A 215 -56.94 27.95 -3.14
C GLY A 215 -57.85 29.16 -3.22
#